data_AF-A0A9C9XU95-F1
#
_entry.id   AF-A0A9C9XU95-F1
#
_cell.length_a   1.000
_cell.length_b   1.000
_cell.length_c   1.000
_cell.angle_alpha   90.00
_cell.angle_beta   90.00
_cell.angle_gamma   90.00
#
_symmetry.space_group_name_H-M   'P 1'
#
loop_
_entity.id
_entity.type
_entity.pdbx_description
1 polymer ?
#
loop_
_entity_poly.entity_id
_entity_poly.type
_entity_poly.pdbx_seq_one_letter_code
_entity_poly.pdbx_strand_id
1 'polypeptide(L)' 'MAGSVYKIIELVGVSKKSWEDAAKNAVETAGRNLKDLRIAE' A
#
# COMPACT_ATOMS: atom_id res chain seq x y z
N MET A 1 -1.49 12.95 20.20
CA MET A 1 -0.75 13.02 18.92
C MET A 1 -1.37 14.15 18.11
N ALA A 2 -0.90 15.39 18.26
CA ALA A 2 -1.50 16.53 17.59
C ALA A 2 -0.69 16.84 16.30
N GLY A 3 -1.32 16.64 15.13
CA GLY A 3 -0.86 17.23 13.86
C GLY A 3 0.00 16.39 12.90
N SER A 4 -0.16 15.07 12.83
CA SER A 4 0.54 14.30 11.79
C SER A 4 -0.16 14.43 10.43
N VAL A 5 0.59 14.87 9.40
CA VAL A 5 0.11 14.95 8.01
C VAL A 5 0.45 13.65 7.31
N TYR A 6 -0.56 13.02 6.68
CA TYR A 6 -0.40 11.79 5.91
C TYR A 6 -0.76 12.04 4.45
N LYS A 7 -0.07 11.33 3.57
CA LYS A 7 -0.38 11.30 2.15
C LYS A 7 -1.16 10.03 1.85
N ILE A 8 -2.38 10.19 1.34
CA ILE A 8 -3.16 9.09 0.78
C ILE A 8 -2.75 8.96 -0.70
N ILE A 9 -2.48 7.73 -1.13
CA ILE A 9 -2.14 7.40 -2.50
C ILE A 9 -2.93 6.18 -2.95
N GLU A 10 -3.31 6.15 -4.22
CA GLU A 10 -3.94 4.98 -4.83
C GLU A 10 -2.87 4.08 -5.46
N LEU A 11 -3.02 2.77 -5.28
CA LEU A 11 -2.10 1.77 -5.79
C LEU A 11 -2.88 0.71 -6.57
N VAL A 12 -2.29 0.23 -7.65
CA VAL A 12 -2.84 -0.87 -8.45
C VAL A 12 -1.82 -2.00 -8.50
N GLY A 13 -2.22 -3.15 -8.00
CA GLY A 13 -1.46 -4.40 -8.10
C GLY A 13 -2.09 -5.35 -9.09
N VAL A 14 -1.28 -6.25 -9.64
CA VAL A 14 -1.74 -7.29 -10.55
C VAL A 14 -1.26 -8.64 -10.05
N SER A 15 -2.11 -9.66 -10.21
CA SER A 15 -1.75 -11.05 -9.98
C SER A 15 -2.58 -11.96 -10.87
N LYS A 16 -1.97 -13.08 -11.27
CA LYS A 16 -2.66 -14.17 -11.97
C LYS A 16 -3.34 -15.15 -11.01
N LYS A 17 -3.09 -15.04 -9.71
CA LYS A 17 -3.56 -16.00 -8.70
C LYS A 17 -4.90 -15.60 -8.11
N SER A 18 -4.96 -14.41 -7.52
CA SER A 18 -6.16 -13.88 -6.90
C SER A 18 -6.05 -12.37 -6.72
N TRP A 19 -7.16 -11.76 -6.34
CA TRP A 19 -7.19 -10.33 -6.02
C TRP A 19 -6.37 -10.02 -4.76
N GLU A 20 -6.39 -10.88 -3.74
CA GLU A 20 -5.63 -10.71 -2.49
C GLU A 20 -4.12 -10.73 -2.74
N ASP A 21 -3.65 -11.61 -3.63
CA ASP A 21 -2.25 -11.65 -4.04
C ASP A 21 -1.87 -10.37 -4.80
N ALA A 22 -2.78 -9.83 -5.64
CA ALA A 22 -2.58 -8.56 -6.33
C ALA A 22 -2.46 -7.38 -5.34
N ALA A 23 -3.36 -7.30 -4.35
CA ALA A 23 -3.32 -6.28 -3.31
C ALA A 23 -2.02 -6.35 -2.48
N LYS A 24 -1.61 -7.56 -2.07
CA LYS A 24 -0.34 -7.79 -1.39
C LYS A 24 0.86 -7.31 -2.21
N ASN A 25 0.91 -7.64 -3.49
CA ASN A 25 2.01 -7.23 -4.38
C ASN A 25 2.12 -5.70 -4.50
N ALA A 26 0.99 -4.99 -4.54
CA ALA A 26 0.98 -3.52 -4.57
C ALA A 26 1.59 -2.92 -3.29
N VAL A 27 1.14 -3.40 -2.12
CA VAL A 27 1.61 -2.91 -0.82
C VAL A 27 3.10 -3.23 -0.62
N GLU A 28 3.54 -4.45 -0.94
CA GLU A 28 4.95 -4.85 -0.83
C GLU A 28 5.85 -4.01 -1.74
N THR A 29 5.41 -3.70 -2.96
CA THR A 29 6.18 -2.86 -3.89
C THR A 29 6.29 -1.43 -3.39
N ALA A 30 5.19 -0.86 -2.90
CA ALA A 30 5.16 0.48 -2.31
C ALA A 30 6.05 0.57 -1.06
N GLY A 31 6.04 -0.45 -0.20
CA GLY A 31 6.83 -0.53 1.04
C GLY A 31 8.34 -0.57 0.83
N ARG A 32 8.82 -0.84 -0.39
CA ARG A 32 10.26 -0.73 -0.73
C ARG A 32 10.77 0.71 -0.71
N ASN A 33 9.91 1.67 -1.02
CA ASN A 33 10.28 3.08 -1.20
C ASN A 33 9.57 4.02 -0.21
N LEU A 34 8.37 3.66 0.24
CA LEU A 34 7.58 4.46 1.16
C LEU A 34 7.78 3.97 2.60
N LYS A 35 7.97 4.91 3.52
CA LYS A 35 8.08 4.66 4.95
C LYS A 35 6.77 5.00 5.65
N ASP A 36 6.54 4.41 6.82
CA ASP A 36 5.34 4.63 7.62
C ASP A 36 4.01 4.34 6.88
N LEU A 37 3.98 3.25 6.09
CA LEU A 37 2.71 2.70 5.58
C LEU A 37 1.92 2.14 6.78
N ARG A 38 0.72 2.66 7.03
CA ARG A 38 -0.07 2.33 8.24
C ARG A 38 -1.38 1.61 7.98
N ILE A 39 -2.08 2.00 6.92
CA ILE A 39 -3.40 1.46 6.59
C ILE A 39 -3.44 1.28 5.06
N ALA A 40 -3.90 0.11 4.63
CA ALA A 40 -4.32 -0.17 3.27
C ALA A 40 -5.76 -0.69 3.36
N GLU A 41 -6.69 -0.04 2.65
CA GLU A 41 -8.12 -0.37 2.58
C GLU A 41 -8.48 -0.92 1.19
#